data_AF-A0A1M6U1Z9-F1
#
_entry.id   AF-A0A1M6U1Z9-F1
#
_cell.length_a   1.000
_cell.length_b   1.000
_cell.length_c   1.000
_cell.angle_alpha   90.00
_cell.angle_beta   90.00
_cell.angle_gamma   90.00
#
_symmetry.space_group_name_H-M   'P 1'
#
loop_
_entity.id
_entity.type
_entity.pdbx_description
1 polymer ?
#
loop_
_entity_poly.entity_id
_entity_poly.type
_entity_poly.pdbx_seq_one_letter_code
_entity_poly.pdbx_strand_id
1 'polypeptide(L)'
;MIKGLPSGTTAGITQYFELRRLTATILCAGMGVAGLMASAPAIAYSSVYVFGDSLSDTGQFPDGESGGLNAQRFTNRLGPDHDTTPYGPVATQLLAQKLGLSAIPSTSIGRQQAGLLDGTNYAVGGYTTGQIWASITQEGGSVVQAGTPFDRTQNGYLPAVGGMAAPEALYYINGGGNDFLSGQVTGPEEAVSAAHTLADAVDALAEAGVHALG
;
A
#
# COMPACT_ATOMS: atom_id res chain seq x y z
N MET A 1 -45.31 75.60 -46.34
CA MET A 1 -46.58 75.10 -45.77
C MET A 1 -46.71 73.64 -46.18
N ILE A 2 -46.72 72.73 -45.18
CA ILE A 2 -47.25 71.35 -45.22
C ILE A 2 -46.42 70.21 -45.89
N LYS A 3 -45.98 69.31 -44.99
CA LYS A 3 -45.98 67.82 -44.94
C LYS A 3 -45.48 66.97 -46.12
N GLY A 4 -44.65 65.98 -45.73
CA GLY A 4 -44.64 64.63 -46.30
C GLY A 4 -43.41 63.82 -45.88
N LEU A 5 -43.44 63.16 -44.71
CA LEU A 5 -42.42 62.18 -44.32
C LEU A 5 -42.76 60.81 -44.95
N PRO A 6 -41.85 60.12 -45.68
CA PRO A 6 -42.14 58.82 -46.28
C PRO A 6 -41.75 57.62 -45.40
N SER A 7 -42.66 56.65 -45.41
CA SER A 7 -42.53 55.19 -45.23
C SER A 7 -41.15 54.59 -44.94
N GLY A 8 -40.90 54.22 -43.67
CA GLY A 8 -39.70 53.47 -43.27
C GLY A 8 -39.86 52.54 -42.07
N THR A 9 -41.08 52.14 -41.70
CA THR A 9 -41.31 51.43 -40.41
C THR A 9 -42.21 50.20 -40.56
N THR A 10 -41.90 49.31 -41.50
CA THR A 10 -42.62 48.02 -41.64
C THR A 10 -41.70 46.88 -42.09
N ALA A 11 -40.44 46.90 -41.65
CA ALA A 11 -39.50 45.78 -41.84
C ALA A 11 -39.03 45.15 -40.50
N GLY A 12 -39.48 45.69 -39.36
CA GLY A 12 -39.00 45.26 -38.04
C GLY A 12 -39.93 44.33 -37.25
N ILE A 13 -41.11 43.96 -37.76
CA ILE A 13 -42.12 43.21 -36.98
C ILE A 13 -42.30 41.76 -37.46
N THR A 14 -41.89 41.42 -38.68
CA THR A 14 -41.99 40.04 -39.20
C THR A 14 -40.80 39.14 -38.81
N GLN A 15 -39.67 39.71 -38.38
CA GLN A 15 -38.47 38.94 -38.00
C GLN A 15 -38.48 38.40 -36.56
N TYR A 16 -39.42 38.85 -35.71
CA TYR A 16 -39.53 38.42 -34.31
C TYR A 16 -40.47 37.22 -34.08
N PHE A 17 -41.25 36.80 -35.08
CA PHE A 17 -42.20 35.68 -34.94
C PHE A 17 -41.66 34.32 -35.39
N GLU A 18 -40.61 34.25 -36.22
CA GLU A 18 -39.98 32.98 -36.63
C GLU A 18 -38.79 32.56 -35.75
N LEU A 19 -38.22 33.47 -34.96
CA LEU A 19 -37.08 33.13 -34.08
C LEU A 19 -37.50 32.48 -32.74
N ARG A 20 -38.81 32.46 -32.42
CA ARG A 20 -39.36 31.82 -31.20
C ARG A 20 -39.89 30.41 -31.41
N ARG A 21 -39.83 29.85 -32.63
CA ARG A 21 -40.25 28.47 -32.90
C ARG A 21 -39.10 27.49 -33.21
N LEU A 22 -37.87 27.97 -33.24
CA LEU A 22 -36.66 27.14 -33.41
C LEU A 22 -35.80 26.97 -32.15
N THR A 23 -36.30 27.44 -31.00
CA THR A 23 -35.67 27.28 -29.66
C THR A 23 -36.47 26.37 -28.74
N ALA A 24 -37.14 25.35 -29.28
CA ALA A 24 -37.92 24.38 -28.48
C ALA A 24 -37.79 22.92 -28.97
N THR A 25 -36.76 22.58 -29.77
CA THR A 25 -36.52 21.18 -30.19
C THR A 25 -35.04 20.76 -30.15
N ILE A 26 -34.14 21.60 -29.63
CA ILE A 26 -32.76 21.20 -29.27
C ILE A 26 -32.58 21.29 -27.75
N LEU A 27 -33.53 20.72 -27.00
CA LEU A 27 -33.39 20.55 -25.55
C LEU A 27 -33.77 19.13 -25.07
N CYS A 28 -34.06 18.20 -25.97
CA CYS A 28 -34.44 16.82 -25.59
C CYS A 28 -33.61 15.71 -26.25
N ALA A 29 -32.48 16.02 -26.91
CA ALA A 29 -31.66 15.03 -27.60
C ALA A 29 -30.17 15.03 -27.17
N GLY A 30 -29.90 15.36 -25.91
CA GLY A 30 -28.53 15.29 -25.35
C GLY A 30 -28.45 14.99 -23.86
N MET A 31 -29.59 14.68 -23.21
CA MET A 31 -29.66 14.29 -21.81
C MET A 31 -29.89 12.77 -21.74
N GLY A 32 -28.93 12.02 -22.29
CA GLY A 32 -29.06 10.57 -22.52
C GLY A 32 -27.77 9.78 -22.36
N VAL A 33 -26.71 10.40 -21.85
CA VAL A 33 -25.55 9.68 -21.31
C VAL A 33 -25.23 10.29 -19.95
N ALA A 34 -26.17 10.15 -19.01
CA ALA A 34 -25.75 9.93 -17.63
C ALA A 34 -25.09 8.55 -17.65
N GLY A 35 -23.83 8.53 -18.06
CA GLY A 35 -23.01 7.33 -18.02
C GLY A 35 -23.19 6.77 -16.62
N LEU A 36 -23.56 5.49 -16.55
CA LEU A 36 -23.30 4.71 -15.36
C LEU A 36 -21.81 4.91 -15.08
N MET A 37 -21.48 5.85 -14.22
CA MET A 37 -20.28 5.78 -13.43
C MET A 37 -20.54 4.56 -12.58
N ALA A 38 -20.24 3.39 -13.13
CA ALA A 38 -19.97 2.23 -12.33
C ALA A 38 -19.01 2.76 -11.28
N SER A 39 -19.48 2.86 -10.03
CA SER A 39 -18.59 2.91 -8.90
C SER A 39 -17.79 1.63 -9.03
N ALA A 40 -16.66 1.67 -9.75
CA ALA A 40 -15.61 0.71 -9.52
C ALA A 40 -15.45 0.68 -8.00
N PRO A 41 -15.36 -0.50 -7.36
CA PRO A 41 -14.93 -0.50 -5.97
C PRO A 41 -13.68 0.36 -5.96
N ALA A 42 -13.70 1.47 -5.22
CA ALA A 42 -12.48 2.23 -5.03
C ALA A 42 -11.53 1.22 -4.42
N ILE A 43 -10.53 0.77 -5.19
CA ILE A 43 -9.41 0.03 -4.63
C ILE A 43 -8.81 1.05 -3.68
N ALA A 44 -9.07 0.88 -2.39
CA ALA A 44 -8.74 1.90 -1.40
C ALA A 44 -7.23 2.16 -1.37
N TYR A 45 -6.43 1.16 -1.77
CA TYR A 45 -4.98 1.22 -1.77
C TYR A 45 -4.36 0.50 -2.97
N SER A 46 -3.36 1.08 -3.62
CA SER A 46 -2.65 0.49 -4.79
C SER A 46 -1.78 -0.71 -4.43
N SER A 47 -1.31 -0.75 -3.18
CA SER A 47 -0.40 -1.77 -2.65
C SER A 47 -0.45 -1.75 -1.12
N VAL A 48 0.12 -2.77 -0.48
CA VAL A 48 0.35 -2.78 0.96
C VAL A 48 1.86 -2.94 1.22
N TYR A 49 2.44 -2.03 1.98
CA TYR A 49 3.80 -2.13 2.49
C TYR A 49 3.73 -2.51 3.97
N VAL A 50 4.47 -3.55 4.35
CA VAL A 50 4.39 -4.12 5.69
C VAL A 50 5.77 -4.07 6.31
N PHE A 51 5.90 -3.51 7.51
CA PHE A 51 7.13 -3.48 8.29
C PHE A 51 6.86 -4.06 9.66
N GLY A 52 7.86 -4.72 10.22
CA GLY A 52 7.72 -5.28 11.57
C GLY A 52 8.51 -6.55 11.78
N ASP A 53 7.93 -7.41 12.59
CA ASP A 53 8.55 -8.62 13.10
C ASP A 53 7.84 -9.91 12.64
N SER A 54 8.00 -10.99 13.41
CA SER A 54 7.43 -12.30 13.17
C SER A 54 5.91 -12.31 13.04
N LEU A 55 5.19 -11.36 13.65
CA LEU A 55 3.72 -11.30 13.56
C LEU A 55 3.23 -10.95 12.14
N SER A 56 4.12 -10.37 11.33
CA SER A 56 3.83 -9.86 9.98
C SER A 56 4.71 -10.47 8.88
N ASP A 57 5.71 -11.27 9.23
CA ASP A 57 6.63 -11.93 8.29
C ASP A 57 5.89 -12.94 7.40
N THR A 58 6.08 -12.81 6.09
CA THR A 58 5.35 -13.60 5.07
C THR A 58 6.17 -14.71 4.44
N GLY A 59 7.43 -14.87 4.86
CA GLY A 59 8.33 -15.87 4.32
C GLY A 59 9.71 -15.33 3.96
N GLN A 60 10.34 -14.54 4.84
CA GLN A 60 11.71 -14.07 4.61
C GLN A 60 12.72 -15.23 4.67
N PHE A 61 12.50 -16.16 5.60
CA PHE A 61 13.38 -17.30 5.84
C PHE A 61 12.91 -18.55 5.07
N PRO A 62 13.83 -19.40 4.58
CA PRO A 62 13.45 -20.70 4.01
C PRO A 62 12.82 -21.59 5.09
N ASP A 63 11.88 -22.44 4.69
CA ASP A 63 11.32 -23.46 5.57
C ASP A 63 12.24 -24.68 5.62
N GLY A 64 12.94 -24.86 6.74
CA GLY A 64 13.89 -25.94 6.95
C GLY A 64 13.26 -27.34 6.97
N GLU A 65 11.96 -27.47 7.29
CA GLU A 65 11.30 -28.77 7.45
C GLU A 65 10.56 -29.20 6.17
N SER A 66 9.90 -28.25 5.47
CA SER A 66 9.11 -28.57 4.27
C SER A 66 9.91 -28.50 2.97
N GLY A 67 11.11 -27.91 2.99
CA GLY A 67 11.99 -27.76 1.83
C GLY A 67 11.39 -26.99 0.63
N GLY A 68 12.14 -26.94 -0.47
CA GLY A 68 11.70 -26.29 -1.71
C GLY A 68 11.53 -24.77 -1.58
N LEU A 69 10.46 -24.22 -2.17
CA LEU A 69 10.12 -22.79 -2.08
C LEU A 69 9.24 -22.45 -0.87
N ASN A 70 9.05 -23.41 0.04
CA ASN A 70 8.35 -23.12 1.28
C ASN A 70 9.18 -22.16 2.12
N ALA A 71 8.49 -21.27 2.80
CA ALA A 71 9.10 -20.23 3.60
C ALA A 71 8.51 -20.26 5.01
N GLN A 72 9.36 -20.00 5.99
CA GLN A 72 8.96 -19.95 7.38
C GLN A 72 8.01 -18.78 7.61
N ARG A 73 6.92 -19.03 8.33
CA ARG A 73 6.07 -18.00 8.93
C ARG A 73 5.81 -18.37 10.37
N PHE A 74 5.67 -17.38 11.24
CA PHE A 74 5.58 -17.60 12.69
C PHE A 74 4.13 -17.86 13.12
N THR A 75 3.53 -18.88 12.52
CA THR A 75 2.17 -19.36 12.76
C THR A 75 2.13 -20.88 12.70
N ASN A 76 0.96 -21.50 12.85
CA ASN A 76 0.85 -22.95 12.71
C ASN A 76 1.05 -23.40 11.25
N ARG A 77 1.59 -24.60 11.07
CA ARG A 77 1.53 -25.31 9.80
C ARG A 77 0.09 -25.67 9.43
N LEU A 78 -0.17 -25.85 8.15
CA LEU A 78 -1.49 -26.27 7.67
C LEU A 78 -1.77 -27.73 8.09
N GLY A 79 -3.04 -28.11 8.13
CA GLY A 79 -3.41 -29.50 8.44
C GLY A 79 -3.07 -30.47 7.29
N PRO A 80 -3.16 -31.78 7.53
CA PRO A 80 -3.77 -32.38 8.73
C PRO A 80 -2.79 -32.69 9.88
N ASP A 81 -1.49 -32.85 9.60
CA ASP A 81 -0.49 -33.29 10.59
C ASP A 81 0.18 -32.11 11.32
N HIS A 82 0.18 -30.93 10.71
CA HIS A 82 0.82 -29.71 11.21
C HIS A 82 2.34 -29.86 11.38
N ASP A 83 2.98 -30.74 10.59
CA ASP A 83 4.40 -31.09 10.76
C ASP A 83 5.24 -30.75 9.51
N THR A 84 4.88 -31.31 8.35
CA THR A 84 5.65 -31.12 7.10
C THR A 84 4.95 -30.23 6.07
N THR A 85 3.73 -29.81 6.37
CA THR A 85 2.95 -28.92 5.51
C THR A 85 3.43 -27.47 5.62
N PRO A 86 3.20 -26.63 4.60
CA PRO A 86 3.59 -25.22 4.67
C PRO A 86 2.95 -24.49 5.85
N TYR A 87 3.64 -23.47 6.36
CA TYR A 87 3.05 -22.55 7.33
C TYR A 87 1.80 -21.86 6.77
N GLY A 88 0.79 -21.70 7.62
CA GLY A 88 -0.39 -20.90 7.34
C GLY A 88 -0.07 -19.42 7.08
N PRO A 89 -1.05 -18.63 6.62
CA PRO A 89 -0.86 -17.21 6.40
C PRO A 89 -0.83 -16.42 7.72
N VAL A 90 -0.01 -15.37 7.77
CA VAL A 90 -0.06 -14.36 8.85
C VAL A 90 -1.17 -13.33 8.58
N ALA A 91 -1.50 -12.52 9.60
CA ALA A 91 -2.60 -11.56 9.53
C ALA A 91 -2.48 -10.58 8.36
N THR A 92 -1.27 -10.10 8.07
CA THR A 92 -1.01 -9.15 6.98
C THR A 92 -1.24 -9.76 5.59
N GLN A 93 -1.04 -11.07 5.42
CA GLN A 93 -1.39 -11.76 4.16
C GLN A 93 -2.90 -11.86 3.98
N LEU A 94 -3.62 -12.18 5.06
CA LEU A 94 -5.08 -12.26 5.04
C LEU A 94 -5.70 -10.88 4.79
N LEU A 95 -5.14 -9.83 5.39
CA LEU A 95 -5.54 -8.44 5.15
C LEU A 95 -5.30 -8.06 3.69
N ALA A 96 -4.08 -8.27 3.18
CA ALA A 96 -3.75 -7.98 1.78
C ALA A 96 -4.71 -8.68 0.82
N GLN A 97 -4.96 -9.98 1.04
CA GLN A 97 -5.88 -10.77 0.24
C GLN A 97 -7.30 -10.20 0.25
N LYS A 98 -7.82 -9.81 1.43
CA LYS A 98 -9.15 -9.19 1.56
C LYS A 98 -9.26 -7.85 0.82
N LEU A 99 -8.14 -7.13 0.68
CA LEU A 99 -8.05 -5.89 -0.09
C LEU A 99 -7.79 -6.11 -1.59
N GLY A 100 -7.63 -7.36 -2.04
CA GLY A 100 -7.25 -7.67 -3.42
C GLY A 100 -5.78 -7.37 -3.73
N LEU A 101 -4.92 -7.31 -2.72
CA LEU A 101 -3.49 -7.00 -2.78
C LEU A 101 -2.65 -8.23 -2.38
N SER A 102 -1.32 -8.08 -2.42
CA SER A 102 -0.36 -9.11 -1.99
C SER A 102 0.69 -8.52 -1.05
N ALA A 103 1.10 -9.30 -0.04
CA ALA A 103 2.21 -8.99 0.85
C ALA A 103 3.32 -10.05 0.66
N ILE A 104 4.07 -9.93 -0.43
CA ILE A 104 5.19 -10.84 -0.76
C ILE A 104 6.44 -10.39 0.02
N PRO A 105 7.29 -11.31 0.53
CA PRO A 105 8.51 -10.93 1.25
C PRO A 105 9.51 -10.20 0.35
N SER A 106 10.13 -9.16 0.89
CA SER A 106 11.05 -8.24 0.19
C SER A 106 12.50 -8.73 0.13
N THR A 107 12.91 -9.61 1.05
CA THR A 107 14.33 -9.95 1.24
C THR A 107 14.52 -11.47 1.38
N SER A 108 13.62 -12.25 0.78
CA SER A 108 13.66 -13.71 0.87
C SER A 108 14.76 -14.33 0.00
N ILE A 109 15.71 -15.03 0.60
CA ILE A 109 16.74 -15.78 -0.14
C ILE A 109 16.13 -16.89 -1.02
N GLY A 110 15.07 -17.54 -0.56
CA GLY A 110 14.38 -18.59 -1.31
C GLY A 110 13.79 -18.06 -2.62
N ARG A 111 13.22 -16.84 -2.59
CA ARG A 111 12.73 -16.17 -3.80
C ARG A 111 13.85 -15.81 -4.76
N GLN A 112 14.96 -15.27 -4.25
CA GLN A 112 16.14 -14.93 -5.06
C GLN A 112 16.68 -16.16 -5.79
N GLN A 113 16.88 -17.27 -5.07
CA GLN A 113 17.38 -18.52 -5.64
C GLN A 113 16.43 -19.11 -6.70
N ALA A 114 15.14 -18.84 -6.57
CA ALA A 114 14.12 -19.24 -7.53
C ALA A 114 13.93 -18.27 -8.71
N GLY A 115 14.66 -17.14 -8.75
CA GLY A 115 14.48 -16.11 -9.77
C GLY A 115 13.15 -15.36 -9.69
N LEU A 116 12.50 -15.36 -8.51
CA LEU A 116 11.25 -14.66 -8.27
C LEU A 116 11.52 -13.23 -7.78
N LEU A 117 10.69 -12.29 -8.22
CA LEU A 117 10.77 -10.89 -7.79
C LEU A 117 10.48 -10.74 -6.30
N ASP A 118 11.13 -9.78 -5.66
CA ASP A 118 10.84 -9.39 -4.29
C ASP A 118 9.49 -8.66 -4.17
N GLY A 119 8.98 -8.60 -2.95
CA GLY A 119 7.71 -7.97 -2.65
C GLY A 119 7.78 -6.74 -1.75
N THR A 120 6.63 -6.41 -1.16
CA THR A 120 6.40 -5.20 -0.37
C THR A 120 6.32 -5.46 1.13
N ASN A 121 6.53 -6.69 1.57
CA ASN A 121 6.60 -7.04 2.99
C ASN A 121 8.05 -7.08 3.46
N TYR A 122 8.43 -6.05 4.23
CA TYR A 122 9.72 -5.83 4.87
C TYR A 122 9.75 -6.30 6.33
N ALA A 123 8.66 -6.87 6.85
CA ALA A 123 8.70 -7.50 8.16
C ALA A 123 9.61 -8.73 8.14
N VAL A 124 10.42 -8.88 9.19
CA VAL A 124 11.37 -9.98 9.35
C VAL A 124 11.27 -10.50 10.78
N GLY A 125 11.07 -11.81 10.91
CA GLY A 125 11.09 -12.49 12.21
C GLY A 125 12.31 -12.12 13.05
N GLY A 126 12.06 -11.65 14.28
CA GLY A 126 13.10 -11.29 15.24
C GLY A 126 13.49 -9.80 15.26
N TYR A 127 12.98 -8.97 14.35
CA TYR A 127 13.30 -7.54 14.35
C TYR A 127 12.84 -6.81 15.62
N THR A 128 13.75 -6.04 16.20
CA THR A 128 13.45 -5.00 17.20
C THR A 128 12.98 -3.71 16.52
N THR A 129 12.44 -2.76 17.29
CA THR A 129 11.99 -1.46 16.75
C THR A 129 13.10 -0.73 15.97
N GLY A 130 14.35 -0.78 16.45
CA GLY A 130 15.49 -0.21 15.73
C GLY A 130 15.77 -0.88 14.37
N GLN A 131 15.59 -2.20 14.27
CA GLN A 131 15.74 -2.91 12.99
C GLN A 131 14.58 -2.64 12.04
N ILE A 132 13.37 -2.47 12.57
CA ILE A 132 12.20 -2.04 11.79
C ILE A 132 12.45 -0.66 11.19
N TRP A 133 12.92 0.29 12.00
CA TRP A 133 13.27 1.62 11.53
C TRP A 133 14.38 1.59 10.46
N ALA A 134 15.41 0.77 10.65
CA ALA A 134 16.46 0.57 9.64
C ALA A 134 15.91 0.00 8.32
N SER A 135 14.98 -0.95 8.39
CA SER A 135 14.32 -1.55 7.21
C SER A 135 13.48 -0.57 6.40
N ILE A 136 13.19 0.60 6.96
CA ILE A 136 12.51 1.71 6.29
C ILE A 136 13.54 2.70 5.75
N THR A 137 14.51 3.10 6.57
CA THR A 137 15.27 4.33 6.33
C THR A 137 16.70 4.13 5.82
N GLN A 138 17.30 2.95 5.99
CA GLN A 138 18.74 2.76 5.80
C GLN A 138 19.08 1.97 4.52
N GLU A 139 20.16 2.37 3.85
CA GLU A 139 20.82 1.50 2.86
C GLU A 139 21.29 0.22 3.54
N GLY A 140 21.08 -0.93 2.90
CA GLY A 140 21.33 -2.24 3.54
C GLY A 140 20.46 -2.55 4.78
N GLY A 141 19.40 -1.77 5.05
CA GLY A 141 18.59 -1.89 6.26
C GLY A 141 17.61 -3.06 6.28
N SER A 142 17.32 -3.70 5.14
CA SER A 142 16.52 -4.93 5.10
C SER A 142 17.45 -6.14 5.10
N VAL A 143 17.56 -6.79 6.25
CA VAL A 143 18.52 -7.85 6.53
C VAL A 143 17.81 -9.12 7.01
N VAL A 144 18.07 -10.23 6.34
CA VAL A 144 17.62 -11.57 6.75
C VAL A 144 18.87 -12.39 7.06
N GLN A 145 19.02 -12.79 8.33
CA GLN A 145 20.16 -13.59 8.79
C GLN A 145 19.67 -14.99 9.18
N ALA A 146 19.75 -15.91 8.23
CA ALA A 146 19.30 -17.30 8.38
C ALA A 146 20.49 -18.27 8.55
N GLY A 147 21.72 -17.75 8.55
CA GLY A 147 22.96 -18.51 8.50
C GLY A 147 23.40 -18.78 7.06
N THR A 148 24.69 -18.63 6.79
CA THR A 148 25.27 -18.85 5.45
C THR A 148 24.94 -20.25 4.91
N PRO A 149 24.46 -20.40 3.66
CA PRO A 149 24.36 -19.39 2.58
C PRO A 149 22.99 -18.69 2.47
N PHE A 150 22.18 -18.69 3.52
CA PHE A 150 20.81 -18.17 3.51
C PHE A 150 20.68 -16.71 3.98
N ASP A 151 21.80 -16.05 4.27
CA ASP A 151 21.82 -14.64 4.61
C ASP A 151 21.56 -13.78 3.36
N ARG A 152 20.72 -12.76 3.50
CA ARG A 152 20.41 -11.81 2.42
C ARG A 152 20.24 -10.40 2.96
N THR A 153 20.77 -9.42 2.25
CA THR A 153 20.63 -8.00 2.56
C THR A 153 20.14 -7.24 1.33
N GLN A 154 19.23 -6.30 1.55
CA GLN A 154 18.71 -5.33 0.60
C GLN A 154 18.65 -3.95 1.26
N ASN A 155 18.45 -2.91 0.45
CA ASN A 155 18.12 -1.60 0.97
C ASN A 155 16.80 -1.63 1.76
N GLY A 156 16.70 -0.75 2.75
CA GLY A 156 15.42 -0.41 3.33
C GLY A 156 14.50 0.25 2.30
N TYR A 157 13.21 0.34 2.63
CA TYR A 157 12.19 0.77 1.68
C TYR A 157 12.45 2.15 1.07
N LEU A 158 12.67 3.19 1.88
CA LEU A 158 12.82 4.57 1.37
C LEU A 158 14.03 4.71 0.44
N PRO A 159 15.24 4.22 0.79
CA PRO A 159 16.35 4.20 -0.17
C PRO A 159 16.04 3.39 -1.45
N ALA A 160 15.28 2.31 -1.36
CA ALA A 160 14.90 1.50 -2.53
C ALA A 160 13.95 2.21 -3.50
N VAL A 161 13.15 3.17 -3.02
CA VAL A 161 12.19 3.94 -3.85
C VAL A 161 12.62 5.38 -4.11
N GLY A 162 13.86 5.74 -3.80
CA GLY A 162 14.39 7.09 -4.01
C GLY A 162 13.87 8.13 -3.03
N GLY A 163 13.45 7.71 -1.84
CA GLY A 163 13.05 8.56 -0.71
C GLY A 163 11.60 9.02 -0.72
N MET A 164 10.80 8.64 -1.73
CA MET A 164 9.40 9.02 -1.84
C MET A 164 8.50 7.79 -1.73
N ALA A 165 7.67 7.76 -0.70
CA ALA A 165 6.73 6.67 -0.47
C ALA A 165 5.61 6.68 -1.54
N ALA A 166 4.98 5.52 -1.76
CA ALA A 166 3.82 5.41 -2.63
C ALA A 166 2.58 6.00 -1.94
N PRO A 167 2.03 7.15 -2.40
CA PRO A 167 1.03 7.90 -1.64
C PRO A 167 -0.33 7.19 -1.55
N GLU A 168 -0.62 6.29 -2.48
CA GLU A 168 -1.88 5.52 -2.54
C GLU A 168 -1.76 4.13 -1.91
N ALA A 169 -0.63 3.81 -1.25
CA ALA A 169 -0.46 2.52 -0.60
C ALA A 169 -0.93 2.53 0.86
N LEU A 170 -1.31 1.34 1.36
CA LEU A 170 -1.50 1.11 2.79
C LEU A 170 -0.15 0.74 3.42
N TYR A 171 0.21 1.39 4.51
CA TYR A 171 1.40 1.06 5.30
C TYR A 171 0.99 0.42 6.61
N TYR A 172 1.47 -0.79 6.86
CA TYR A 172 1.22 -1.53 8.09
C TYR A 172 2.52 -1.67 8.88
N ILE A 173 2.50 -1.27 10.15
CA ILE A 173 3.68 -1.35 11.03
C ILE A 173 3.31 -2.03 12.35
N ASN A 174 4.12 -3.00 12.76
CA ASN A 174 4.10 -3.55 14.11
C ASN A 174 5.53 -3.71 14.65
N GLY A 175 5.72 -3.78 15.97
CA GLY A 175 7.04 -3.98 16.56
C GLY A 175 7.05 -3.84 18.08
N GLY A 176 8.21 -4.06 18.68
CA GLY A 176 8.44 -3.92 20.13
C GLY A 176 8.63 -5.25 20.86
N GLY A 177 8.02 -6.35 20.38
CA GLY A 177 8.10 -7.63 21.06
C GLY A 177 9.54 -8.14 21.24
N ASN A 178 10.36 -8.02 20.19
CA ASN A 178 11.75 -8.48 20.24
C ASN A 178 12.66 -7.56 21.05
N ASP A 179 12.31 -6.29 21.26
CA ASP A 179 13.03 -5.38 22.15
C ASP A 179 12.98 -5.92 23.60
N PHE A 180 11.83 -6.48 24.02
CA PHE A 180 11.72 -7.20 25.29
C PHE A 180 12.46 -8.54 25.27
N LEU A 181 12.26 -9.36 24.23
CA LEU A 181 12.85 -10.72 24.17
C LEU A 181 14.39 -10.71 24.08
N SER A 182 14.97 -9.66 23.49
CA SER A 182 16.42 -9.47 23.40
C SER A 182 17.05 -8.84 24.65
N GLY A 183 16.23 -8.46 25.64
CA GLY A 183 16.70 -7.78 26.85
C GLY A 183 17.09 -6.33 26.64
N GLN A 184 16.71 -5.70 25.52
CA GLN A 184 16.88 -4.25 25.33
C GLN A 184 15.91 -3.47 26.21
N VAL A 185 14.73 -4.03 26.49
CA VAL A 185 13.75 -3.46 27.42
C VAL A 185 13.78 -4.22 28.74
N THR A 186 14.39 -3.60 29.75
CA THR A 186 14.47 -4.13 31.13
C THR A 186 13.63 -3.34 32.12
N GLY A 187 13.09 -2.19 31.72
CA GLY A 187 12.30 -1.31 32.56
C GLY A 187 11.42 -0.34 31.76
N PRO A 188 10.68 0.54 32.44
CA PRO A 188 9.75 1.46 31.81
C PRO A 188 10.42 2.48 30.89
N GLU A 189 11.63 2.96 31.22
CA GLU A 189 12.34 3.95 30.39
C GLU A 189 12.73 3.37 29.03
N GLU A 190 13.25 2.14 29.01
CA GLU A 190 13.59 1.46 27.77
C GLU A 190 12.34 1.10 26.96
N ALA A 191 11.22 0.76 27.61
CA ALA A 191 9.96 0.52 26.93
C ALA A 191 9.45 1.78 26.21
N VAL A 192 9.58 2.95 26.84
CA VAL A 192 9.25 4.24 26.23
C VAL A 192 10.20 4.54 25.06
N SER A 193 11.49 4.25 25.20
CA SER A 193 12.47 4.41 24.12
C SER A 193 12.16 3.55 22.89
N ALA A 194 11.81 2.28 23.09
CA ALA A 194 11.39 1.39 22.01
C ALA A 194 10.12 1.90 21.32
N ALA A 195 9.14 2.39 22.09
CA ALA A 195 7.92 2.99 21.53
C ALA A 195 8.23 4.26 20.70
N HIS A 196 9.14 5.12 21.17
CA HIS A 196 9.60 6.28 20.39
C HIS A 196 10.28 5.87 19.10
N THR A 197 11.14 4.85 19.13
CA THR A 197 11.81 4.35 17.92
C THR A 197 10.80 3.84 16.88
N LEU A 198 9.72 3.18 17.33
CA LEU A 198 8.65 2.76 16.43
C LEU A 198 7.83 3.95 15.89
N ALA A 199 7.64 5.00 16.69
CA ALA A 199 7.02 6.25 16.24
C ALA A 199 7.90 6.98 15.21
N ASP A 200 9.22 7.02 15.40
CA ASP A 200 10.16 7.60 14.44
C ASP A 200 10.11 6.87 13.07
N ALA A 201 9.85 5.56 13.08
CA ALA A 201 9.62 4.79 11.86
C ALA A 201 8.33 5.20 11.12
N VAL A 202 7.26 5.51 11.87
CA VAL A 202 6.01 6.05 11.31
C VAL A 202 6.23 7.46 10.76
N ASP A 203 6.92 8.31 11.51
CA ASP A 203 7.19 9.69 11.12
C ASP A 203 8.05 9.74 9.83
N ALA A 204 9.06 8.88 9.72
CA ALA A 204 9.88 8.78 8.49
C ALA A 204 9.03 8.44 7.24
N LEU A 205 8.00 7.60 7.39
CA LEU A 205 7.07 7.31 6.29
C LEU A 205 6.12 8.48 6.01
N ALA A 206 5.60 9.12 7.06
CA ALA A 206 4.74 10.30 6.91
C ALA A 206 5.46 11.45 6.19
N GLU A 207 6.71 11.72 6.56
CA GLU A 207 7.58 12.71 5.90
C GLU A 207 7.87 12.36 4.43
N ALA A 208 7.88 11.07 4.09
CA ALA A 208 8.05 10.57 2.74
C ALA A 208 6.74 10.55 1.90
N GLY A 209 5.62 11.05 2.44
CA GLY A 209 4.35 11.22 1.71
C GLY A 209 3.31 10.11 1.91
N VAL A 210 3.42 9.33 3.00
CA VAL A 210 2.39 8.35 3.36
C VAL A 210 1.14 9.02 3.92
N HIS A 211 -0.03 8.65 3.41
CA HIS A 211 -1.32 9.20 3.85
C HIS A 211 -2.23 8.19 4.57
N ALA A 212 -1.89 6.89 4.53
CA ALA A 212 -2.65 5.82 5.16
C ALA A 212 -1.74 4.85 5.93
N LEU A 213 -1.92 4.83 7.26
CA LEU A 213 -1.21 3.97 8.20
C LEU A 213 -2.22 3.07 8.91
N GLY A 214 -1.90 1.78 9.05
CA GLY A 214 -2.75 0.77 9.68
C GLY A 214 -1.99 -0.23 10.53
#